data_AF-A0A5C7KYK6-F1
#
_entry.id   AF-A0A5C7KYK6-F1
#
_cell.length_a   1.000
_cell.length_b   1.000
_cell.length_c   1.000
_cell.angle_alpha   90.00
_cell.angle_beta   90.00
_cell.angle_gamma   90.00
#
_symmetry.space_group_name_H-M   'P 1'
#
loop_
_entity.id
_entity.type
_entity.pdbx_description
1 polymer ?
#
loop_
_entity_poly.entity_id
_entity_poly.type
_entity_poly.pdbx_seq_one_letter_code
_entity_poly.pdbx_strand_id
1 'polypeptide(L)'
;MIKSPPSAGKHSTSHPASQGAAQPQRQGVAAAEELRQTVRTALATLFGGFLTRLPAALIETSQNTANIASQRACLDLAQSVNGKATAWTEFFVQQVDARLFGGSGAPSAKGKPSQPQEESIVLANLELRAEELHHKLISVLDARLDRIRAALYVPLHAKALAPAGLCRALQETADSVGCVAAQRRMLFMKFDDLVVSELQPWYAALIEALGQIEIKAARVSAEPVAKPQLAAPARPAAQPAAVSEPRPTPAVDPLAKTRANDQFSPPSAVDPNTISMLQSFAAKAGTNGYDDGSLAADLLALTDSKPIPGVEKDQSWIPLQRIALAGHFLNEAISDPFVPEEMKPQHECVRFPLVKSALTDATLFTTATHPLGSLINELMLKAATARITGSAETRRLAELLQQVLVQFDLAPDFVRQSIQAAQPIEETQIQRFFELQKQQAQQRRDFVIGEAKRLVVRELERSTFGRVLPAAAVKFLNSSWGPLLTRRLLQYGAAHAEWKAALTVMEDLLDQLDGRRKIDTEDLPEWRKLLASLAEALKAEGMESERVAEALAGLQTLTPA
;
A
#
# COMPACT_ATOMS: atom_id res chain seq x y z
N MET A 1 -52.74 -0.84 -69.93
CA MET A 1 -52.70 0.57 -69.46
C MET A 1 -52.44 0.48 -67.96
N ILE A 2 -51.33 0.91 -67.35
CA ILE A 2 -50.24 1.83 -67.69
C ILE A 2 -48.92 1.21 -67.17
N LYS A 3 -47.83 1.59 -67.85
CA LYS A 3 -46.44 1.08 -67.79
C LYS A 3 -45.64 1.57 -66.55
N SER A 4 -44.77 0.67 -66.05
CA SER A 4 -43.42 0.76 -65.42
C SER A 4 -42.52 2.01 -65.68
N PRO A 5 -41.27 2.18 -65.14
CA PRO A 5 -40.49 1.73 -63.92
C PRO A 5 -39.55 2.89 -63.37
N PRO A 6 -38.32 2.75 -62.75
CA PRO A 6 -37.54 1.60 -62.22
C PRO A 6 -36.79 1.72 -60.85
N SER A 7 -36.45 0.55 -60.30
CA SER A 7 -35.17 0.08 -59.68
C SER A 7 -34.32 0.98 -58.77
N ALA A 8 -34.08 0.52 -57.54
CA ALA A 8 -32.74 0.55 -56.91
C ALA A 8 -32.63 -0.55 -55.82
N GLY A 9 -31.62 -1.41 -55.95
CA GLY A 9 -31.39 -2.58 -55.10
C GLY A 9 -30.99 -2.23 -53.68
N LYS A 10 -31.50 -3.00 -52.71
CA LYS A 10 -30.96 -3.06 -51.35
C LYS A 10 -29.81 -4.06 -51.33
N HIS A 11 -28.59 -3.54 -51.45
CA HIS A 11 -27.41 -4.26 -51.01
C HIS A 11 -27.46 -4.41 -49.49
N SER A 12 -27.68 -5.63 -49.00
CA SER A 12 -27.30 -6.02 -47.65
C SER A 12 -25.78 -6.06 -47.58
N THR A 13 -25.17 -4.95 -47.19
CA THR A 13 -23.77 -4.92 -46.77
C THR A 13 -23.71 -5.45 -45.33
N SER A 14 -23.39 -6.73 -45.21
CA SER A 14 -22.82 -7.31 -44.00
C SER A 14 -21.55 -6.52 -43.61
N HIS A 15 -21.62 -5.76 -42.53
CA HIS A 15 -20.43 -5.21 -41.86
C HIS A 15 -19.78 -6.31 -41.01
N PRO A 16 -18.52 -6.70 -41.27
CA PRO A 16 -17.74 -7.54 -40.39
C PRO A 16 -16.84 -6.64 -39.53
N ALA A 17 -17.32 -6.15 -38.39
CA ALA A 17 -16.45 -5.38 -37.48
C ALA A 17 -17.04 -5.26 -36.06
N SER A 18 -16.97 -6.34 -35.26
CA SER A 18 -16.98 -6.24 -33.78
C SER A 18 -16.56 -7.52 -33.03
N GLN A 19 -15.92 -8.51 -33.67
CA GLN A 19 -15.53 -9.75 -32.98
C GLN A 19 -14.14 -9.71 -32.32
N GLY A 20 -13.27 -8.75 -32.66
CA GLY A 20 -11.89 -8.70 -32.15
C GLY A 20 -11.72 -8.13 -30.72
N ALA A 21 -12.56 -7.17 -30.31
CA ALA A 21 -12.42 -6.51 -29.00
C ALA A 21 -13.08 -7.29 -27.84
N ALA A 22 -14.05 -8.17 -28.13
CA ALA A 22 -14.75 -8.97 -27.12
C ALA A 22 -14.00 -10.25 -26.72
N GLN A 23 -13.06 -10.72 -27.56
CA GLN A 23 -12.29 -11.94 -27.35
C GLN A 23 -11.31 -11.83 -26.15
N PRO A 24 -10.48 -10.77 -26.01
CA PRO A 24 -9.52 -10.67 -24.91
C PRO A 24 -10.18 -10.45 -23.54
N GLN A 25 -11.29 -9.71 -23.48
CA GLN A 25 -12.06 -9.53 -22.23
C GLN A 25 -12.76 -10.82 -21.77
N ARG A 26 -13.30 -11.63 -22.69
CA ARG A 26 -13.89 -12.94 -22.35
C ARG A 26 -12.85 -13.95 -21.89
N GLN A 27 -11.65 -13.93 -22.46
CA GLN A 27 -10.55 -14.80 -22.07
C GLN A 27 -9.96 -14.42 -20.70
N GLY A 28 -9.87 -13.12 -20.38
CA GLY A 28 -9.44 -12.65 -19.05
C GLY A 28 -10.40 -13.06 -17.93
N VAL A 29 -11.72 -12.98 -18.17
CA VAL A 29 -12.74 -13.44 -17.21
C VAL A 29 -12.69 -14.96 -17.01
N ALA A 30 -12.48 -15.74 -18.08
CA ALA A 30 -12.34 -17.19 -17.97
C ALA A 30 -11.08 -17.61 -17.18
N ALA A 31 -9.94 -16.94 -17.41
CA ALA A 31 -8.72 -17.19 -16.67
C ALA A 31 -8.83 -16.80 -15.18
N ALA A 32 -9.56 -15.72 -14.89
CA ALA A 32 -9.86 -15.30 -13.51
C ALA A 32 -10.76 -16.31 -12.77
N GLU A 33 -11.74 -16.89 -13.47
CA GLU A 33 -12.60 -17.92 -12.90
C GLU A 33 -11.85 -19.26 -12.72
N GLU A 34 -10.96 -19.62 -13.66
CA GLU A 34 -10.07 -20.78 -13.52
C GLU A 34 -9.13 -20.63 -12.30
N LEU A 35 -8.57 -19.43 -12.11
CA LEU A 35 -7.78 -19.06 -10.94
C LEU A 35 -8.59 -19.21 -9.65
N ARG A 36 -9.79 -18.64 -9.61
CA ARG A 36 -10.69 -18.70 -8.45
C ARG A 36 -11.02 -20.14 -8.09
N GLN A 37 -11.41 -20.95 -9.07
CA GLN A 37 -11.76 -22.35 -8.86
C GLN A 37 -10.57 -23.18 -8.37
N THR A 38 -9.37 -22.92 -8.89
CA THR A 38 -8.14 -23.59 -8.48
C THR A 38 -7.83 -23.32 -7.01
N VAL A 39 -7.87 -22.05 -6.58
CA VAL A 39 -7.61 -21.67 -5.19
C VAL A 39 -8.69 -22.23 -4.25
N ARG A 40 -9.97 -22.14 -4.63
CA ARG A 40 -11.08 -22.69 -3.83
C ARG A 40 -10.95 -24.20 -3.61
N THR A 41 -10.59 -24.94 -4.66
CA THR A 41 -10.40 -26.39 -4.58
C THR A 41 -9.21 -26.76 -3.69
N ALA A 42 -8.09 -26.02 -3.82
CA ALA A 42 -6.91 -26.22 -2.98
C ALA A 42 -7.19 -25.94 -1.50
N LEU A 43 -7.93 -24.86 -1.19
CA LEU A 43 -8.32 -24.52 0.18
C LEU A 43 -9.31 -25.53 0.78
N ALA A 44 -10.29 -25.99 0.00
CA ALA A 44 -11.25 -26.99 0.43
C ALA A 44 -10.56 -28.32 0.77
N THR A 45 -9.54 -28.70 0.00
CA THR A 45 -8.76 -29.91 0.24
C THR A 45 -7.94 -29.80 1.53
N LEU A 46 -7.24 -28.68 1.73
CA LEU A 46 -6.44 -28.42 2.93
C LEU A 46 -7.32 -28.44 4.19
N PHE A 47 -8.38 -27.63 4.20
CA PHE A 47 -9.20 -27.46 5.38
C PHE A 47 -10.14 -28.64 5.63
N GLY A 48 -10.64 -29.30 4.57
CA GLY A 48 -11.38 -30.56 4.70
C GLY A 48 -10.51 -31.69 5.26
N GLY A 49 -9.24 -31.78 4.84
CA GLY A 49 -8.26 -32.71 5.40
C GLY A 49 -7.93 -32.44 6.87
N PHE A 50 -7.98 -31.17 7.29
CA PHE A 50 -7.88 -30.79 8.71
C PHE A 50 -9.11 -31.22 9.50
N LEU A 51 -10.33 -30.88 9.04
CA LEU A 51 -11.57 -31.18 9.75
C LEU A 51 -11.88 -32.68 9.86
N THR A 52 -11.38 -33.50 8.94
CA THR A 52 -11.50 -34.97 9.01
C THR A 52 -10.61 -35.58 10.09
N ARG A 53 -9.42 -34.99 10.32
CA ARG A 53 -8.45 -35.45 11.34
C ARG A 53 -8.71 -34.84 12.72
N LEU A 54 -9.34 -33.67 12.76
CA LEU A 54 -9.57 -32.90 13.98
C LEU A 54 -10.35 -33.67 15.07
N PRO A 55 -11.47 -34.38 14.80
CA PRO A 55 -12.20 -35.12 15.82
C PRO A 55 -11.35 -36.19 16.51
N ALA A 56 -10.57 -36.95 15.75
CA ALA A 56 -9.69 -37.99 16.29
C ALA A 56 -8.61 -37.38 17.20
N ALA A 57 -7.97 -36.30 16.75
CA ALA A 57 -6.95 -35.58 17.53
C ALA A 57 -7.52 -34.96 18.82
N LEU A 58 -8.76 -34.46 18.79
CA LEU A 58 -9.42 -33.91 19.97
C LEU A 58 -9.82 -35.00 20.97
N ILE A 59 -10.26 -36.17 20.49
CA ILE A 59 -10.57 -37.32 21.36
C ILE A 59 -9.30 -37.80 22.06
N GLU A 60 -8.18 -37.90 21.36
CA GLU A 60 -6.88 -38.26 21.94
C GLU A 60 -6.42 -37.25 22.99
N THR A 61 -6.49 -35.94 22.69
CA THR A 61 -6.18 -34.88 23.67
C THR A 61 -7.11 -34.96 24.89
N SER A 62 -8.38 -35.32 24.71
CA SER A 62 -9.34 -35.45 25.81
C SER A 62 -9.01 -36.61 26.76
N GLN A 63 -8.39 -37.69 26.26
CA GLN A 63 -7.97 -38.84 27.06
C GLN A 63 -6.72 -38.54 27.90
N ASN A 64 -5.85 -37.66 27.39
CA ASN A 64 -4.58 -37.30 28.02
C ASN A 64 -4.67 -36.07 28.95
N THR A 65 -5.84 -35.41 29.03
CA THR A 65 -6.04 -34.20 29.82
C THR A 65 -6.68 -34.51 31.17
N ALA A 66 -6.05 -34.08 32.28
CA ALA A 66 -6.56 -34.32 33.64
C ALA A 66 -7.77 -33.42 34.04
N ASN A 67 -8.04 -32.36 33.28
CA ASN A 67 -9.11 -31.41 33.57
C ASN A 67 -10.43 -31.80 32.87
N ILE A 68 -11.47 -32.08 33.68
CA ILE A 68 -12.83 -32.45 33.22
C ILE A 68 -13.46 -31.38 32.32
N ALA A 69 -13.20 -30.09 32.58
CA ALA A 69 -13.75 -29.00 31.77
C ALA A 69 -13.13 -28.95 30.36
N SER A 70 -11.81 -29.16 30.27
CA SER A 70 -11.09 -29.23 29.00
C SER A 70 -11.44 -30.50 28.21
N GLN A 71 -11.63 -31.62 28.91
CA GLN A 71 -12.09 -32.88 28.32
C GLN A 71 -13.47 -32.72 27.66
N ARG A 72 -14.44 -32.10 28.36
CA ARG A 72 -15.77 -31.79 27.81
C ARG A 72 -15.69 -30.86 26.61
N ALA A 73 -14.89 -29.79 26.69
CA ALA A 73 -14.71 -28.87 25.57
C ALA A 73 -14.14 -29.55 24.31
N CYS A 74 -13.22 -30.51 24.46
CA CYS A 74 -12.68 -31.28 23.33
C CYS A 74 -13.74 -32.20 22.70
N LEU A 75 -14.54 -32.89 23.52
CA LEU A 75 -15.59 -33.78 23.04
C LEU A 75 -16.73 -33.01 22.36
N ASP A 76 -17.16 -31.89 22.94
CA ASP A 76 -18.18 -31.01 22.36
C ASP A 76 -17.72 -30.44 21.01
N LEU A 77 -16.45 -30.03 20.91
CA LEU A 77 -15.85 -29.56 19.66
C LEU A 77 -15.79 -30.69 18.62
N ALA A 78 -15.30 -31.88 19.00
CA ALA A 78 -15.25 -33.04 18.11
C ALA A 78 -16.64 -33.41 17.54
N GLN A 79 -17.68 -33.37 18.38
CA GLN A 79 -19.06 -33.63 17.96
C GLN A 79 -19.60 -32.55 17.00
N SER A 80 -19.32 -31.28 17.30
CA SER A 80 -19.77 -30.15 16.45
C SER A 80 -19.13 -30.15 15.06
N VAL A 81 -17.87 -30.57 14.96
CA VAL A 81 -17.13 -30.69 13.70
C VAL A 81 -17.69 -31.83 12.85
N ASN A 82 -17.95 -33.00 13.44
CA ASN A 82 -18.38 -34.20 12.70
C ASN A 82 -19.72 -34.01 11.97
N GLY A 83 -20.64 -33.21 12.52
CA GLY A 83 -21.94 -32.92 11.89
C GLY A 83 -21.94 -31.73 10.92
N LYS A 84 -20.88 -30.91 10.88
CA LYS A 84 -20.86 -29.63 10.16
C LYS A 84 -19.60 -29.40 9.32
N ALA A 85 -18.74 -30.40 9.16
CA ALA A 85 -17.45 -30.26 8.49
C ALA A 85 -17.56 -29.63 7.10
N THR A 86 -18.50 -30.07 6.26
CA THR A 86 -18.71 -29.52 4.92
C THR A 86 -19.11 -28.04 4.94
N ALA A 87 -20.00 -27.64 5.85
CA ALA A 87 -20.42 -26.26 6.00
C ALA A 87 -19.28 -25.37 6.53
N TRP A 88 -18.44 -25.89 7.42
CA TRP A 88 -17.26 -25.17 7.92
C TRP A 88 -16.23 -24.97 6.81
N THR A 89 -16.01 -26.00 5.97
CA THR A 89 -15.13 -25.87 4.81
C THR A 89 -15.62 -24.85 3.81
N GLU A 90 -16.92 -24.86 3.49
CA GLU A 90 -17.49 -23.89 2.58
C GLU A 90 -17.38 -22.46 3.11
N PHE A 91 -17.68 -22.24 4.40
CA PHE A 91 -17.57 -20.93 5.03
C PHE A 91 -16.12 -20.44 5.07
N PHE A 92 -15.17 -21.30 5.46
CA PHE A 92 -13.74 -20.97 5.48
C PHE A 92 -13.25 -20.56 4.08
N VAL A 93 -13.57 -21.38 3.07
CA VAL A 93 -13.20 -21.10 1.67
C VAL A 93 -13.83 -19.79 1.20
N GLN A 94 -15.08 -19.51 1.55
CA GLN A 94 -15.76 -18.27 1.20
C GLN A 94 -15.09 -17.04 1.82
N GLN A 95 -14.64 -17.11 3.08
CA GLN A 95 -13.93 -15.99 3.73
C GLN A 95 -12.58 -15.70 3.06
N VAL A 96 -11.81 -16.76 2.74
CA VAL A 96 -10.53 -16.59 2.04
C VAL A 96 -10.73 -16.07 0.61
N ASP A 97 -11.72 -16.59 -0.12
CA ASP A 97 -12.06 -16.16 -1.48
C ASP A 97 -12.53 -14.70 -1.53
N ALA A 98 -13.39 -14.27 -0.60
CA ALA A 98 -13.83 -12.87 -0.50
C ALA A 98 -12.64 -11.92 -0.30
N ARG A 99 -11.68 -12.29 0.53
CA ARG A 99 -10.47 -11.50 0.76
C ARG A 99 -9.49 -11.54 -0.40
N LEU A 100 -9.37 -12.67 -1.07
CA LEU A 100 -8.45 -12.83 -2.21
C LEU A 100 -8.87 -11.96 -3.39
N PHE A 101 -10.16 -11.92 -3.72
CA PHE A 101 -10.69 -11.18 -4.88
C PHE A 101 -11.33 -9.82 -4.55
N GLY A 102 -11.23 -9.36 -3.30
CA GLY A 102 -11.81 -8.09 -2.86
C GLY A 102 -13.35 -8.06 -2.88
N GLY A 103 -13.99 -9.23 -2.82
CA GLY A 103 -15.44 -9.35 -2.78
C GLY A 103 -16.00 -8.75 -1.49
N SER A 104 -16.92 -7.79 -1.63
CA SER A 104 -17.76 -7.29 -0.55
C SER A 104 -18.62 -8.44 0.01
N GLY A 105 -18.08 -9.13 1.00
CA GLY A 105 -18.64 -10.37 1.50
C GLY A 105 -18.13 -10.74 2.88
N ALA A 106 -17.99 -9.76 3.77
CA ALA A 106 -18.01 -10.02 5.20
C ALA A 106 -19.05 -9.08 5.83
N PRO A 107 -20.13 -9.61 6.45
CA PRO A 107 -20.96 -8.78 7.31
C PRO A 107 -20.03 -8.21 8.38
N SER A 108 -20.05 -6.90 8.55
CA SER A 108 -19.49 -6.26 9.72
C SER A 108 -20.23 -6.82 10.93
N ALA A 109 -19.70 -7.90 11.50
CA ALA A 109 -20.03 -8.29 12.85
C ALA A 109 -19.47 -7.17 13.74
N LYS A 110 -20.32 -6.18 14.02
CA LYS A 110 -20.22 -5.33 15.20
C LYS A 110 -20.24 -6.26 16.43
N GLY A 111 -19.11 -6.86 16.75
CA GLY A 111 -18.87 -7.67 17.93
C GLY A 111 -17.81 -6.99 18.78
N LYS A 112 -18.16 -6.71 20.04
CA LYS A 112 -17.30 -6.12 21.09
C LYS A 112 -15.84 -6.61 21.04
N PRO A 113 -14.84 -5.73 21.26
CA PRO A 113 -13.48 -6.15 21.51
C PRO A 113 -13.40 -6.71 22.94
N SER A 114 -13.46 -8.02 23.07
CA SER A 114 -13.18 -8.73 24.32
C SER A 114 -12.64 -10.11 23.98
N GLN A 115 -11.61 -10.20 23.14
CA GLN A 115 -10.89 -11.45 22.99
C GLN A 115 -9.88 -11.58 24.15
N PRO A 116 -9.92 -12.67 24.91
CA PRO A 116 -8.96 -12.90 25.99
C PRO A 116 -7.53 -12.91 25.43
N GLN A 117 -6.62 -12.18 26.07
CA GLN A 117 -5.20 -12.02 25.67
C GLN A 117 -4.51 -13.34 25.31
N GLU A 118 -4.92 -14.45 25.93
CA GLU A 118 -4.35 -15.77 25.67
C GLU A 118 -4.70 -16.36 24.29
N GLU A 119 -5.87 -16.06 23.72
CA GLU A 119 -6.25 -16.50 22.37
C GLU A 119 -5.41 -15.79 21.30
N SER A 120 -5.15 -14.50 21.51
CA SER A 120 -4.29 -13.70 20.63
C SER A 120 -2.85 -14.20 20.64
N ILE A 121 -2.35 -14.71 21.76
CA ILE A 121 -0.98 -15.24 21.88
C ILE A 121 -0.82 -16.55 21.10
N VAL A 122 -1.81 -17.45 21.16
CA VAL A 122 -1.77 -18.73 20.41
C VAL A 122 -1.78 -18.47 18.90
N LEU A 123 -2.65 -17.58 18.44
CA LEU A 123 -2.70 -17.19 17.01
C LEU A 123 -1.40 -16.49 16.58
N ALA A 124 -0.88 -15.55 17.36
CA ALA A 124 0.36 -14.84 17.02
C ALA A 124 1.57 -15.79 16.92
N ASN A 125 1.67 -16.77 17.83
CA ASN A 125 2.76 -17.76 17.79
C ASN A 125 2.65 -18.71 16.58
N LEU A 126 1.42 -19.10 16.23
CA LEU A 126 1.15 -19.93 15.05
C LEU A 126 1.48 -19.17 13.77
N GLU A 127 1.04 -17.92 13.66
CA GLU A 127 1.35 -17.02 12.53
C GLU A 127 2.86 -16.88 12.37
N LEU A 128 3.57 -16.52 13.44
CA LEU A 128 5.03 -16.35 13.43
C LEU A 128 5.75 -17.62 12.97
N ARG A 129 5.36 -18.78 13.52
CA ARG A 129 5.99 -20.07 13.17
C ARG A 129 5.71 -20.47 11.73
N ALA A 130 4.48 -20.33 11.27
CA ALA A 130 4.10 -20.67 9.90
C ALA A 130 4.75 -19.73 8.87
N GLU A 131 4.89 -18.43 9.20
CA GLU A 131 5.60 -17.47 8.35
C GLU A 131 7.10 -17.75 8.32
N GLU A 132 7.74 -18.03 9.44
CA GLU A 132 9.17 -18.35 9.50
C GLU A 132 9.52 -19.59 8.67
N LEU A 133 8.74 -20.67 8.84
CA LEU A 133 8.96 -21.94 8.14
C LEU A 133 8.73 -21.84 6.63
N HIS A 134 7.71 -21.08 6.21
CA HIS A 134 7.25 -21.08 4.81
C HIS A 134 7.54 -19.78 4.05
N HIS A 135 8.32 -18.85 4.61
CA HIS A 135 8.60 -17.52 4.01
C HIS A 135 9.05 -17.58 2.54
N LYS A 136 9.87 -18.56 2.17
CA LYS A 136 10.36 -18.72 0.78
C LYS A 136 9.24 -19.09 -0.19
N LEU A 137 8.31 -19.94 0.23
CA LEU A 137 7.18 -20.34 -0.61
C LEU A 137 6.13 -19.23 -0.70
N ILE A 138 5.90 -18.52 0.41
CA ILE A 138 4.99 -17.37 0.47
C ILE A 138 5.49 -16.25 -0.45
N SER A 139 6.79 -15.94 -0.47
CA SER A 139 7.33 -14.91 -1.37
C SER A 139 7.24 -15.29 -2.85
N VAL A 140 7.43 -16.57 -3.19
CA VAL A 140 7.22 -17.07 -4.56
C VAL A 140 5.75 -17.02 -4.96
N LEU A 141 4.83 -17.34 -4.05
CA LEU A 141 3.40 -17.23 -4.26
C LEU A 141 2.98 -15.76 -4.49
N ASP A 142 3.45 -14.83 -3.65
CA ASP A 142 3.23 -13.39 -3.77
C ASP A 142 3.67 -12.87 -5.14
N ALA A 143 4.92 -13.13 -5.53
CA ALA A 143 5.47 -12.71 -6.81
C ALA A 143 4.73 -13.30 -8.01
N ARG A 144 4.12 -14.48 -7.86
CA ARG A 144 3.34 -15.12 -8.93
C ARG A 144 1.93 -14.53 -9.03
N LEU A 145 1.25 -14.32 -7.91
CA LEU A 145 -0.05 -13.65 -7.87
C LEU A 145 0.04 -12.21 -8.38
N ASP A 146 1.15 -11.52 -8.12
CA ASP A 146 1.41 -10.19 -8.68
C ASP A 146 1.54 -10.18 -10.20
N ARG A 147 2.20 -11.19 -10.78
CA ARG A 147 2.28 -11.36 -12.24
C ARG A 147 0.92 -11.68 -12.85
N ILE A 148 0.13 -12.54 -12.21
CA ILE A 148 -1.24 -12.86 -12.65
C ILE A 148 -2.15 -11.64 -12.54
N ARG A 149 -2.02 -10.85 -11.47
CA ARG A 149 -2.72 -9.56 -11.28
C ARG A 149 -2.41 -8.59 -12.41
N ALA A 150 -1.14 -8.47 -12.80
CA ALA A 150 -0.71 -7.64 -13.92
C ALA A 150 -1.23 -8.14 -15.28
N ALA A 151 -1.33 -9.46 -15.47
CA ALA A 151 -1.79 -10.05 -16.73
C ALA A 151 -3.32 -10.02 -16.91
N LEU A 152 -4.09 -10.19 -15.82
CA LEU A 152 -5.56 -10.36 -15.88
C LEU A 152 -6.36 -9.12 -15.45
N TYR A 153 -5.71 -8.08 -14.90
CA TYR A 153 -6.37 -6.87 -14.38
C TYR A 153 -7.45 -7.15 -13.31
N VAL A 154 -7.31 -8.23 -12.56
CA VAL A 154 -8.22 -8.62 -11.46
C VAL A 154 -7.60 -8.23 -10.12
N PRO A 155 -8.36 -7.65 -9.17
CA PRO A 155 -7.86 -7.42 -7.81
C PRO A 155 -7.54 -8.76 -7.15
N LEU A 156 -6.26 -8.98 -6.84
CA LEU A 156 -5.77 -10.15 -6.12
C LEU A 156 -4.96 -9.71 -4.90
N HIS A 157 -5.33 -10.23 -3.73
CA HIS A 157 -4.67 -9.94 -2.46
C HIS A 157 -3.96 -11.19 -1.94
N ALA A 158 -2.66 -11.33 -2.23
CA ALA A 158 -1.88 -12.50 -1.85
C ALA A 158 -1.80 -12.73 -0.33
N LYS A 159 -1.94 -11.66 0.47
CA LYS A 159 -2.10 -11.72 1.94
C LYS A 159 -3.28 -12.58 2.42
N ALA A 160 -4.28 -12.86 1.57
CA ALA A 160 -5.38 -13.75 1.92
C ALA A 160 -4.93 -15.22 2.06
N LEU A 161 -3.86 -15.61 1.36
CA LEU A 161 -3.30 -16.97 1.35
C LEU A 161 -2.06 -17.11 2.24
N ALA A 162 -1.58 -16.01 2.81
CA ALA A 162 -0.56 -16.01 3.85
C ALA A 162 -1.11 -16.63 5.16
N PRO A 163 -0.24 -17.15 6.05
CA PRO A 163 -0.67 -17.77 7.31
C PRO A 163 -1.60 -16.86 8.14
N ALA A 164 -1.30 -15.57 8.25
CA ALA A 164 -2.16 -14.59 8.93
C ALA A 164 -3.57 -14.49 8.29
N GLY A 165 -3.65 -14.56 6.96
CA GLY A 165 -4.92 -14.58 6.23
C GLY A 165 -5.77 -15.82 6.54
N LEU A 166 -5.11 -17.00 6.57
CA LEU A 166 -5.75 -18.28 6.90
C LEU A 166 -6.21 -18.32 8.37
N CYS A 167 -5.38 -17.82 9.30
CA CYS A 167 -5.71 -17.75 10.73
C CYS A 167 -6.91 -16.86 10.99
N ARG A 168 -6.96 -15.71 10.33
CA ARG A 168 -8.09 -14.79 10.42
C ARG A 168 -9.37 -15.38 9.79
N ALA A 169 -9.25 -16.20 8.75
CA ALA A 169 -10.41 -16.90 8.17
C ALA A 169 -10.92 -18.02 9.10
N LEU A 170 -10.00 -18.72 9.77
CA LEU A 170 -10.32 -19.71 10.79
C LEU A 170 -11.03 -19.08 11.98
N GLN A 171 -10.56 -17.92 12.45
CA GLN A 171 -11.17 -17.17 13.55
C GLN A 171 -12.61 -16.76 13.22
N GLU A 172 -12.85 -16.18 12.04
CA GLU A 172 -14.20 -15.80 11.60
C GLU A 172 -15.10 -17.02 11.40
N THR A 173 -14.55 -18.15 10.94
CA THR A 173 -15.28 -19.42 10.85
C THR A 173 -15.67 -19.91 12.24
N ALA A 174 -14.76 -19.88 13.22
CA ALA A 174 -15.03 -20.27 14.59
C ALA A 174 -16.08 -19.36 15.28
N ASP A 175 -16.04 -18.05 14.98
CA ASP A 175 -16.99 -17.06 15.47
C ASP A 175 -18.38 -17.28 14.88
N SER A 176 -18.47 -17.56 13.57
CA SER A 176 -19.74 -17.82 12.89
C SER A 176 -20.48 -19.06 13.42
N VAL A 177 -19.72 -20.04 13.92
CA VAL A 177 -20.26 -21.29 14.47
C VAL A 177 -20.56 -21.17 15.98
N GLY A 178 -20.13 -20.06 16.61
CA GLY A 178 -20.38 -19.80 18.02
C GLY A 178 -19.50 -20.62 18.96
N CYS A 179 -18.25 -20.92 18.57
CA CYS A 179 -17.31 -21.65 19.42
C CYS A 179 -17.03 -20.89 20.73
N VAL A 180 -17.07 -21.58 21.88
CA VAL A 180 -16.66 -20.96 23.15
C VAL A 180 -15.13 -20.76 23.20
N ALA A 181 -14.65 -19.85 24.05
CA ALA A 181 -13.22 -19.51 24.17
C ALA A 181 -12.30 -20.75 24.31
N ALA A 182 -12.70 -21.70 25.16
CA ALA A 182 -11.96 -22.95 25.36
C ALA A 182 -11.87 -23.82 24.08
N GLN A 183 -12.94 -23.85 23.28
CA GLN A 183 -12.98 -24.59 22.01
C GLN A 183 -12.14 -23.90 20.94
N ARG A 184 -12.19 -22.56 20.85
CA ARG A 184 -11.35 -21.77 19.94
C ARG A 184 -9.87 -22.01 20.17
N ARG A 185 -9.44 -22.01 21.43
CA ARG A 185 -8.05 -22.30 21.79
C ARG A 185 -7.59 -23.67 21.28
N MET A 186 -8.41 -24.70 21.49
CA MET A 186 -8.09 -26.07 21.06
C MET A 186 -8.10 -26.21 19.54
N LEU A 187 -9.02 -25.52 18.88
CA LEU A 187 -9.05 -25.44 17.42
C LEU A 187 -7.76 -24.84 16.86
N PHE A 188 -7.29 -23.71 17.41
CA PHE A 188 -6.07 -23.05 16.95
C PHE A 188 -4.81 -23.88 17.24
N MET A 189 -4.70 -24.48 18.42
CA MET A 189 -3.58 -25.36 18.74
C MET A 189 -3.53 -26.58 17.81
N LYS A 190 -4.68 -27.20 17.51
CA LYS A 190 -4.72 -28.34 16.58
C LYS A 190 -4.55 -27.95 15.13
N PHE A 191 -4.88 -26.71 14.77
CA PHE A 191 -4.55 -26.16 13.47
C PHE A 191 -3.03 -26.02 13.31
N ASP A 192 -2.32 -25.54 14.33
CA ASP A 192 -0.85 -25.48 14.36
C ASP A 192 -0.24 -26.87 14.13
N ASP A 193 -0.65 -27.85 14.96
CA ASP A 193 -0.13 -29.23 14.93
C ASP A 193 -0.36 -29.93 13.58
N LEU A 194 -1.55 -29.77 12.99
CA LEU A 194 -2.00 -30.58 11.85
C LEU A 194 -1.86 -29.89 10.49
N VAL A 195 -1.80 -28.55 10.45
CA VAL A 195 -1.82 -27.80 9.18
C VAL A 195 -0.44 -27.25 8.84
N VAL A 196 0.38 -26.83 9.81
CA VAL A 196 1.69 -26.21 9.52
C VAL A 196 2.62 -27.13 8.73
N SER A 197 2.56 -28.44 8.96
CA SER A 197 3.31 -29.45 8.20
C SER A 197 2.75 -29.67 6.78
N GLU A 198 1.46 -29.49 6.58
CA GLU A 198 0.75 -29.64 5.29
C GLU A 198 0.83 -28.37 4.43
N LEU A 199 1.20 -27.23 5.01
CA LEU A 199 1.34 -25.97 4.28
C LEU A 199 2.44 -26.02 3.22
N GLN A 200 3.55 -26.74 3.46
CA GLN A 200 4.63 -26.85 2.48
C GLN A 200 4.20 -27.52 1.16
N PRO A 201 3.66 -28.77 1.17
CA PRO A 201 3.18 -29.40 -0.06
C PRO A 201 2.00 -28.64 -0.67
N TRP A 202 1.16 -28.00 0.15
CA TRP A 202 0.05 -27.18 -0.31
C TRP A 202 0.52 -25.95 -1.09
N TYR A 203 1.45 -25.16 -0.54
CA TYR A 203 2.02 -24.01 -1.23
C TYR A 203 2.73 -24.41 -2.53
N ALA A 204 3.49 -25.50 -2.51
CA ALA A 204 4.16 -26.00 -3.71
C ALA A 204 3.17 -26.36 -4.83
N ALA A 205 2.12 -27.12 -4.51
CA ALA A 205 1.08 -27.49 -5.47
C ALA A 205 0.31 -26.26 -5.99
N LEU A 206 0.03 -25.29 -5.11
CA LEU A 206 -0.63 -24.05 -5.48
C LEU A 206 0.23 -23.21 -6.42
N ILE A 207 1.53 -23.06 -6.13
CA ILE A 207 2.49 -22.33 -6.96
C ILE A 207 2.60 -22.96 -8.35
N GLU A 208 2.60 -24.30 -8.44
CA GLU A 208 2.63 -25.03 -9.70
C GLU A 208 1.34 -24.80 -10.51
N ALA A 209 0.18 -24.97 -9.88
CA ALA A 209 -1.11 -24.76 -10.53
C ALA A 209 -1.27 -23.32 -11.03
N LEU A 210 -0.86 -22.33 -10.24
CA LEU A 210 -0.83 -20.92 -10.63
C LEU A 210 0.15 -20.65 -11.77
N GLY A 211 1.27 -21.39 -11.84
CA GLY A 211 2.21 -21.29 -12.94
C GLY A 211 1.62 -21.73 -14.28
N GLN A 212 0.78 -22.77 -14.29
CA GLN A 212 0.07 -23.19 -15.50
C GLN A 212 -0.92 -22.12 -15.99
N ILE A 213 -1.60 -21.46 -15.06
CA ILE A 213 -2.54 -20.35 -15.36
C ILE A 213 -1.78 -19.13 -15.88
N GLU A 214 -0.62 -18.80 -15.28
CA GLU A 214 0.26 -17.73 -15.74
C GLU A 214 0.76 -17.96 -17.18
N ILE A 215 1.19 -19.18 -17.52
CA ILE A 215 1.65 -19.52 -18.88
C ILE A 215 0.51 -19.41 -19.89
N LYS A 216 -0.71 -19.87 -19.53
CA LYS A 216 -1.90 -19.71 -20.36
C LYS A 216 -2.25 -18.22 -20.56
N ALA A 217 -2.23 -17.43 -19.49
CA ALA A 217 -2.49 -15.99 -19.55
C ALA A 217 -1.46 -15.24 -20.41
N ALA A 218 -0.17 -15.58 -20.30
CA ALA A 218 0.90 -14.97 -21.09
C ALA A 218 0.78 -15.28 -22.60
N ARG A 219 0.30 -16.48 -22.98
CA ARG A 219 0.05 -16.83 -24.39
C ARG A 219 -1.09 -16.03 -25.00
N VAL A 220 -2.10 -15.66 -24.20
CA VAL A 220 -3.22 -14.81 -24.62
C VAL A 220 -2.76 -13.36 -24.84
N SER A 221 -1.80 -12.86 -24.05
CA SER A 221 -1.23 -11.52 -24.21
C SER A 221 -0.19 -11.41 -25.36
N ALA A 222 0.26 -12.53 -25.94
CA ALA A 222 1.34 -12.58 -26.93
C ALA A 222 0.90 -12.75 -28.39
N GLU A 223 -0.39 -12.69 -28.72
CA GLU A 223 -0.83 -12.67 -30.12
C GLU A 223 -0.46 -11.34 -30.80
N PRO A 224 0.28 -11.37 -31.94
CA PRO A 224 0.80 -10.17 -32.55
C PRO A 224 -0.29 -9.42 -33.32
N VAL A 225 -0.58 -8.19 -32.91
CA VAL A 225 -1.28 -7.20 -33.75
C VAL A 225 -0.39 -6.89 -34.95
N ALA A 226 -0.70 -7.51 -36.10
CA ALA A 226 -0.07 -7.21 -37.37
C ALA A 226 -0.31 -5.74 -37.74
N LYS A 227 0.78 -4.96 -37.81
CA LYS A 227 0.76 -3.58 -38.32
C LYS A 227 0.44 -3.59 -39.82
N PRO A 228 -0.59 -2.87 -40.30
CA PRO A 228 -0.72 -2.60 -41.72
C PRO A 228 0.31 -1.52 -42.11
N GLN A 229 1.30 -1.88 -42.92
CA GLN A 229 2.10 -0.92 -43.67
C GLN A 229 1.20 -0.25 -44.72
N LEU A 230 0.96 1.06 -44.57
CA LEU A 230 0.35 1.87 -45.62
C LEU A 230 1.43 2.66 -46.35
N ALA A 231 1.48 2.45 -47.66
CA ALA A 231 2.32 3.16 -48.61
C ALA A 231 2.07 4.68 -48.61
N ALA A 232 3.15 5.45 -48.81
CA ALA A 232 3.06 6.86 -49.14
C ALA A 232 2.34 7.06 -50.49
N PRO A 233 1.53 8.12 -50.62
CA PRO A 233 1.98 9.19 -51.52
C PRO A 233 1.65 10.63 -51.08
N ALA A 234 2.54 11.52 -51.50
CA ALA A 234 2.39 12.93 -51.88
C ALA A 234 1.70 13.95 -50.93
N ARG A 235 2.53 14.91 -50.48
CA ARG A 235 2.12 16.26 -50.06
C ARG A 235 1.37 17.00 -51.17
N PRO A 236 0.41 17.87 -50.81
CA PRO A 236 0.62 19.29 -51.12
C PRO A 236 0.24 20.27 -49.98
N ALA A 237 1.04 21.34 -49.94
CA ALA A 237 0.79 22.74 -49.57
C ALA A 237 -0.05 23.14 -48.31
N ALA A 238 0.54 24.09 -47.58
CA ALA A 238 0.01 24.78 -46.41
C ALA A 238 -1.11 25.78 -46.73
N GLN A 239 -2.04 26.00 -45.77
CA GLN A 239 -2.16 27.24 -44.97
C GLN A 239 -3.42 27.23 -44.05
N PRO A 240 -3.51 28.14 -43.04
CA PRO A 240 -4.14 27.89 -41.75
C PRO A 240 -5.56 28.45 -41.64
N ALA A 241 -6.39 27.83 -40.80
CA ALA A 241 -7.60 28.46 -40.29
C ALA A 241 -7.90 27.95 -38.87
N ALA A 242 -7.99 28.90 -37.94
CA ALA A 242 -8.39 28.72 -36.57
C ALA A 242 -9.89 28.39 -36.46
N VAL A 243 -10.25 27.43 -35.62
CA VAL A 243 -11.48 27.45 -34.82
C VAL A 243 -11.19 26.77 -33.48
N SER A 244 -11.37 27.55 -32.42
CA SER A 244 -11.26 27.16 -31.03
C SER A 244 -12.58 26.53 -30.57
N GLU A 245 -12.52 25.38 -29.91
CA GLU A 245 -13.53 24.95 -28.93
C GLU A 245 -12.86 24.31 -27.70
N PRO A 246 -13.47 24.46 -26.51
CA PRO A 246 -12.76 24.44 -25.24
C PRO A 246 -12.68 23.03 -24.65
N ARG A 247 -11.47 22.63 -24.27
CA ARG A 247 -11.22 21.46 -23.42
C ARG A 247 -11.58 21.82 -21.97
N PRO A 248 -12.22 20.92 -21.20
CA PRO A 248 -12.33 21.07 -19.76
C PRO A 248 -10.93 21.01 -19.14
N THR A 249 -10.58 22.03 -18.36
CA THR A 249 -9.33 22.13 -17.61
C THR A 249 -9.32 21.10 -16.47
N PRO A 250 -8.22 20.34 -16.27
CA PRO A 250 -8.01 19.65 -15.01
C PRO A 250 -7.68 20.69 -13.94
N ALA A 251 -8.34 20.55 -12.80
CA ALA A 251 -8.12 21.35 -11.61
C ALA A 251 -6.65 21.33 -11.19
N VAL A 252 -6.17 22.49 -10.76
CA VAL A 252 -4.80 22.78 -10.31
C VAL A 252 -4.40 21.83 -9.18
N ASP A 253 -3.34 21.07 -9.43
CA ASP A 253 -2.67 20.19 -8.48
C ASP A 253 -1.81 21.05 -7.52
N PRO A 254 -2.03 21.05 -6.19
CA PRO A 254 -1.32 21.95 -5.28
C PRO A 254 0.14 21.56 -5.03
N LEU A 255 0.63 20.46 -5.61
CA LEU A 255 2.01 19.99 -5.50
C LEU A 255 2.85 20.25 -6.76
N ALA A 256 2.34 21.06 -7.71
CA ALA A 256 3.02 21.39 -8.96
C ALA A 256 4.19 22.39 -8.77
N LYS A 257 5.23 21.99 -8.05
CA LYS A 257 6.57 22.61 -8.08
C LYS A 257 7.66 21.57 -8.27
N THR A 258 7.52 20.69 -9.25
CA THR A 258 8.66 19.94 -9.85
C THR A 258 8.18 19.22 -11.10
N ARG A 259 7.99 19.97 -12.19
CA ARG A 259 7.98 19.41 -13.55
C ARG A 259 9.07 20.13 -14.35
N ALA A 260 10.30 19.95 -13.91
CA ALA A 260 11.47 20.10 -14.77
C ALA A 260 11.78 18.71 -15.34
N ASN A 261 12.24 18.68 -16.59
CA ASN A 261 12.63 17.48 -17.29
C ASN A 261 13.96 16.95 -16.68
N ASP A 262 13.87 16.28 -15.53
CA ASP A 262 15.04 15.80 -14.78
C ASP A 262 15.60 14.52 -15.41
N GLN A 263 16.57 14.68 -16.31
CA GLN A 263 17.54 13.61 -16.54
C GLN A 263 18.36 13.45 -15.25
N PHE A 264 18.31 12.25 -14.66
CA PHE A 264 19.10 11.94 -13.47
C PHE A 264 20.59 12.06 -13.82
N SER A 265 21.30 12.91 -13.08
CA SER A 265 22.76 12.95 -13.08
C SER A 265 23.25 12.39 -11.75
N PRO A 266 24.23 11.46 -11.76
CA PRO A 266 24.77 10.89 -10.53
C PRO A 266 25.42 12.00 -9.68
N PRO A 267 25.30 11.93 -8.34
CA PRO A 267 25.92 12.92 -7.49
C PRO A 267 27.45 12.83 -7.61
N SER A 268 28.08 13.92 -8.05
CA SER A 268 29.53 14.00 -8.22
C SER A 268 30.29 14.40 -6.94
N ALA A 269 29.56 14.80 -5.89
CA ALA A 269 30.13 15.27 -4.63
C ALA A 269 29.29 14.82 -3.44
N VAL A 270 29.94 14.71 -2.28
CA VAL A 270 29.27 14.44 -1.01
C VAL A 270 28.46 15.66 -0.59
N ASP A 271 27.20 15.45 -0.18
CA ASP A 271 26.28 16.53 0.16
C ASP A 271 26.59 17.16 1.53
N PRO A 272 26.16 18.42 1.78
CA PRO A 272 26.45 19.14 3.02
C PRO A 272 25.95 18.43 4.28
N ASN A 273 24.77 17.77 4.25
CA ASN A 273 24.22 17.09 5.42
C ASN A 273 25.11 15.90 5.82
N THR A 274 25.61 15.16 4.83
CA THR A 274 26.57 14.07 5.05
C THR A 274 27.90 14.60 5.58
N ILE A 275 28.41 15.72 5.06
CA ILE A 275 29.63 16.35 5.58
C ILE A 275 29.45 16.79 7.04
N SER A 276 28.33 17.45 7.38
CA SER A 276 28.05 17.87 8.76
C SER A 276 27.91 16.68 9.71
N MET A 277 27.28 15.59 9.25
CA MET A 277 27.22 14.34 10.01
C MET A 277 28.63 13.80 10.28
N LEU A 278 29.50 13.71 9.26
CA LEU A 278 30.87 13.23 9.43
C LEU A 278 31.69 14.13 10.38
N GLN A 279 31.54 15.45 10.28
CA GLN A 279 32.19 16.40 11.20
C GLN A 279 31.77 16.15 12.65
N SER A 280 30.49 15.86 12.89
CA SER A 280 29.97 15.59 14.24
C SER A 280 30.50 14.30 14.86
N PHE A 281 30.77 13.27 14.04
CA PHE A 281 31.39 12.02 14.48
C PHE A 281 32.90 12.20 14.66
N ALA A 282 33.57 12.85 13.72
CA ALA A 282 35.02 13.12 13.78
C ALA A 282 35.42 13.93 15.02
N ALA A 283 34.58 14.90 15.43
CA ALA A 283 34.80 15.66 16.66
C ALA A 283 34.77 14.82 17.94
N LYS A 284 34.22 13.60 17.89
CA LYS A 284 34.10 12.66 19.02
C LYS A 284 35.15 11.54 18.96
N ALA A 285 36.13 11.62 18.05
CA ALA A 285 37.16 10.60 17.92
C ALA A 285 37.91 10.41 19.25
N GLY A 286 37.92 9.16 19.72
CA GLY A 286 38.65 8.75 20.90
C GLY A 286 40.16 8.74 20.67
N THR A 287 40.92 8.74 21.77
CA THR A 287 42.39 8.68 21.73
C THR A 287 42.93 7.25 21.67
N ASN A 288 42.08 6.24 21.86
CA ASN A 288 42.46 4.83 21.91
C ASN A 288 41.65 3.98 20.93
N GLY A 289 42.35 3.33 19.99
CA GLY A 289 41.74 2.45 18.99
C GLY A 289 41.20 3.20 17.77
N TYR A 290 40.75 2.45 16.77
CA TYR A 290 40.07 3.01 15.61
C TYR A 290 38.56 2.92 15.84
N ASP A 291 37.93 4.08 16.01
CA ASP A 291 36.51 4.21 16.31
C ASP A 291 35.76 4.91 15.17
N ASP A 292 34.46 5.14 15.38
CA ASP A 292 33.61 5.81 14.41
C ASP A 292 34.03 7.25 14.11
N GLY A 293 34.61 7.94 15.09
CA GLY A 293 35.16 9.27 14.89
C GLY A 293 36.43 9.26 14.03
N SER A 294 37.29 8.26 14.22
CA SER A 294 38.47 8.02 13.40
C SER A 294 38.09 7.71 11.95
N LEU A 295 37.07 6.84 11.75
CA LEU A 295 36.52 6.58 10.42
C LEU A 295 35.95 7.85 9.79
N ALA A 296 35.14 8.61 10.53
CA ALA A 296 34.57 9.84 9.99
C ALA A 296 35.64 10.88 9.61
N ALA A 297 36.73 10.96 10.37
CA ALA A 297 37.88 11.80 10.04
C ALA A 297 38.60 11.36 8.76
N ASP A 298 38.79 10.05 8.55
CA ASP A 298 39.33 9.51 7.30
C ASP A 298 38.41 9.85 6.11
N LEU A 299 37.09 9.67 6.26
CA LEU A 299 36.14 10.01 5.20
C LEU A 299 36.12 11.51 4.87
N LEU A 300 36.28 12.38 5.87
CA LEU A 300 36.44 13.82 5.64
C LEU A 300 37.76 14.16 4.94
N ALA A 301 38.85 13.49 5.32
CA ALA A 301 40.13 13.66 4.64
C ALA A 301 40.03 13.31 3.15
N LEU A 302 39.30 12.24 2.80
CA LEU A 302 38.99 11.91 1.40
C LEU A 302 38.22 13.03 0.70
N THR A 303 37.22 13.64 1.34
CA THR A 303 36.48 14.78 0.74
C THR A 303 37.37 16.00 0.50
N ASP A 304 38.40 16.20 1.32
CA ASP A 304 39.43 17.23 1.17
C ASP A 304 40.54 16.84 0.18
N SER A 305 40.40 15.72 -0.56
CA SER A 305 41.42 15.16 -1.45
C SER A 305 42.74 14.80 -0.75
N LYS A 306 42.71 14.55 0.56
CA LYS A 306 43.85 14.06 1.34
C LYS A 306 43.90 12.53 1.30
N PRO A 307 45.10 11.92 1.22
CA PRO A 307 45.22 10.48 1.22
C PRO A 307 44.88 9.90 2.59
N ILE A 308 44.22 8.75 2.62
CA ILE A 308 44.01 7.95 3.83
C ILE A 308 44.77 6.63 3.73
N PRO A 309 45.17 6.03 4.86
CA PRO A 309 46.04 4.86 4.78
C PRO A 309 45.28 3.64 4.24
N GLY A 310 45.86 2.98 3.24
CA GLY A 310 45.31 1.79 2.57
C GLY A 310 44.48 2.09 1.32
N VAL A 311 44.23 3.36 0.99
CA VAL A 311 43.55 3.75 -0.25
C VAL A 311 44.54 4.44 -1.18
N GLU A 312 44.71 3.90 -2.38
CA GLU A 312 45.53 4.53 -3.41
C GLU A 312 44.91 5.85 -3.87
N LYS A 313 45.75 6.86 -4.12
CA LYS A 313 45.29 8.20 -4.49
C LYS A 313 44.39 8.22 -5.73
N ASP A 314 44.64 7.31 -6.68
CA ASP A 314 43.87 7.18 -7.92
C ASP A 314 42.52 6.48 -7.72
N GLN A 315 42.31 5.84 -6.56
CA GLN A 315 41.10 5.10 -6.21
C GLN A 315 40.24 5.83 -5.14
N SER A 316 40.71 6.95 -4.59
CA SER A 316 40.00 7.76 -3.57
C SER A 316 38.59 8.20 -3.99
N TRP A 317 38.30 8.24 -5.29
CA TRP A 317 36.97 8.60 -5.80
C TRP A 317 35.91 7.52 -5.60
N ILE A 318 36.29 6.23 -5.47
CA ILE A 318 35.35 5.11 -5.29
C ILE A 318 34.59 5.21 -3.96
N PRO A 319 35.24 5.37 -2.79
CA PRO A 319 34.51 5.60 -1.54
C PRO A 319 33.72 6.90 -1.57
N LEU A 320 34.22 7.96 -2.23
CA LEU A 320 33.48 9.21 -2.39
C LEU A 320 32.19 9.03 -3.20
N GLN A 321 32.22 8.22 -4.26
CA GLN A 321 31.03 7.84 -5.03
C GLN A 321 30.00 7.19 -4.10
N ARG A 322 30.41 6.19 -3.30
CA ARG A 322 29.51 5.48 -2.37
C ARG A 322 28.90 6.39 -1.31
N ILE A 323 29.68 7.30 -0.74
CA ILE A 323 29.21 8.28 0.25
C ILE A 323 28.20 9.25 -0.40
N ALA A 324 28.51 9.76 -1.59
CA ALA A 324 27.64 10.67 -2.32
C ALA A 324 26.30 10.01 -2.67
N LEU A 325 26.31 8.76 -3.12
CA LEU A 325 25.10 7.99 -3.41
C LEU A 325 24.24 7.75 -2.16
N ALA A 326 24.86 7.38 -1.04
CA ALA A 326 24.17 7.18 0.23
C ALA A 326 23.50 8.47 0.73
N GLY A 327 24.23 9.58 0.69
CA GLY A 327 23.73 10.90 1.07
C GLY A 327 22.58 11.36 0.18
N HIS A 328 22.71 11.21 -1.14
CA HIS A 328 21.67 11.55 -2.09
C HIS A 328 20.40 10.71 -1.90
N PHE A 329 20.54 9.38 -1.76
CA PHE A 329 19.42 8.47 -1.51
C PHE A 329 18.62 8.87 -0.26
N LEU A 330 19.30 9.15 0.85
CA LEU A 330 18.60 9.56 2.07
C LEU A 330 17.96 10.94 1.92
N ASN A 331 18.63 11.90 1.26
CA ASN A 331 18.08 13.23 1.03
C ASN A 331 16.80 13.18 0.17
N GLU A 332 16.77 12.36 -0.88
CA GLU A 332 15.56 12.17 -1.68
C GLU A 332 14.43 11.49 -0.88
N ALA A 333 14.77 10.51 -0.05
CA ALA A 333 13.80 9.85 0.82
C ALA A 333 13.18 10.83 1.84
N ILE A 334 13.99 11.69 2.47
CA ILE A 334 13.55 12.67 3.48
C ILE A 334 12.80 13.85 2.85
N SER A 335 13.11 14.21 1.60
CA SER A 335 12.48 15.35 0.90
C SER A 335 11.04 15.08 0.45
N ASP A 336 10.48 13.90 0.75
CA ASP A 336 9.11 13.56 0.40
C ASP A 336 8.11 14.44 1.19
N PRO A 337 7.25 15.24 0.53
CA PRO A 337 6.35 16.19 1.20
C PRO A 337 5.43 15.54 2.24
N PHE A 338 5.14 14.26 2.09
CA PHE A 338 4.29 13.52 3.02
C PHE A 338 5.02 13.04 4.29
N VAL A 339 6.34 13.21 4.40
CA VAL A 339 7.07 12.94 5.64
C VAL A 339 6.92 14.13 6.62
N PRO A 340 6.55 13.89 7.89
CA PRO A 340 6.53 14.90 8.95
C PRO A 340 7.91 15.51 9.24
N GLU A 341 7.97 16.84 9.35
CA GLU A 341 9.19 17.58 9.71
C GLU A 341 9.72 17.12 11.08
N GLU A 342 8.83 16.77 12.00
CA GLU A 342 9.14 16.31 13.36
C GLU A 342 9.91 14.98 13.37
N MET A 343 9.89 14.23 12.26
CA MET A 343 10.59 12.96 12.12
C MET A 343 11.99 13.09 11.49
N LYS A 344 12.36 14.29 11.01
CA LYS A 344 13.69 14.52 10.41
C LYS A 344 14.85 14.05 11.28
N PRO A 345 14.91 14.33 12.60
CA PRO A 345 16.01 13.85 13.44
C PRO A 345 16.16 12.32 13.43
N GLN A 346 15.04 11.60 13.41
CA GLN A 346 15.00 10.14 13.39
C GLN A 346 15.40 9.58 12.02
N HIS A 347 15.14 10.30 10.93
CA HIS A 347 15.64 9.91 9.61
C HIS A 347 17.15 10.18 9.48
N GLU A 348 17.63 11.30 10.02
CA GLU A 348 19.06 11.65 10.00
C GLU A 348 19.92 10.67 10.81
N CYS A 349 19.38 10.01 11.83
CA CYS A 349 20.12 8.98 12.58
C CYS A 349 20.49 7.74 11.74
N VAL A 350 19.80 7.52 10.61
CA VAL A 350 20.10 6.42 9.65
C VAL A 350 21.31 6.75 8.77
N ARG A 351 21.70 8.02 8.65
CA ARG A 351 22.68 8.47 7.65
C ARG A 351 24.03 7.79 7.78
N PHE A 352 24.58 7.71 9.00
CA PHE A 352 25.90 7.12 9.19
C PHE A 352 25.92 5.59 9.00
N PRO A 353 24.97 4.81 9.56
CA PRO A 353 24.80 3.40 9.21
C PRO A 353 24.65 3.14 7.71
N LEU A 354 23.92 4.01 7.01
CA LEU A 354 23.76 3.94 5.55
C LEU A 354 25.07 4.18 4.81
N VAL A 355 25.86 5.19 5.22
CA VAL A 355 27.18 5.46 4.65
C VAL A 355 28.14 4.29 4.89
N LYS A 356 28.22 3.76 6.12
CA LYS A 356 29.03 2.57 6.43
C LYS A 356 28.64 1.37 5.57
N SER A 357 27.34 1.14 5.41
CA SER A 357 26.81 0.05 4.58
C SER A 357 27.13 0.25 3.10
N ALA A 358 26.95 1.46 2.57
CA ALA A 358 27.30 1.81 1.20
C ALA A 358 28.79 1.59 0.89
N LEU A 359 29.66 1.94 1.83
CA LEU A 359 31.12 1.73 1.72
C LEU A 359 31.50 0.26 1.71
N THR A 360 30.72 -0.59 2.37
CA THR A 360 31.00 -2.03 2.50
C THR A 360 30.36 -2.85 1.38
N ASP A 361 29.10 -2.55 1.06
CA ASP A 361 28.25 -3.38 0.20
C ASP A 361 27.69 -2.58 -0.98
N ALA A 362 28.12 -2.93 -2.19
CA ALA A 362 27.62 -2.32 -3.42
C ALA A 362 26.18 -2.75 -3.75
N THR A 363 25.71 -3.89 -3.22
CA THR A 363 24.37 -4.42 -3.51
C THR A 363 23.26 -3.51 -3.02
N LEU A 364 23.56 -2.62 -2.07
CA LEU A 364 22.69 -1.52 -1.64
C LEU A 364 22.13 -0.71 -2.83
N PHE A 365 22.95 -0.42 -3.83
CA PHE A 365 22.57 0.39 -5.00
C PHE A 365 22.36 -0.41 -6.28
N THR A 366 22.57 -1.73 -6.26
CA THR A 366 22.38 -2.56 -7.46
C THR A 366 21.20 -3.52 -7.35
N THR A 367 20.76 -3.84 -6.13
CA THR A 367 19.70 -4.80 -5.86
C THR A 367 18.46 -4.12 -5.31
N ALA A 368 17.29 -4.41 -5.89
CA ALA A 368 16.01 -3.82 -5.48
C ALA A 368 15.55 -4.21 -4.06
N THR A 369 16.03 -5.35 -3.54
CA THR A 369 15.58 -5.96 -2.28
C THR A 369 16.62 -5.83 -1.15
N HIS A 370 17.50 -4.84 -1.21
CA HIS A 370 18.50 -4.66 -0.15
C HIS A 370 17.80 -4.38 1.21
N PRO A 371 18.19 -5.04 2.32
CA PRO A 371 17.51 -4.92 3.61
C PRO A 371 17.43 -3.47 4.13
N LEU A 372 18.55 -2.74 4.08
CA LEU A 372 18.60 -1.36 4.55
C LEU A 372 17.80 -0.40 3.66
N GLY A 373 17.75 -0.66 2.35
CA GLY A 373 16.93 0.12 1.42
C GLY A 373 15.44 -0.12 1.67
N SER A 374 15.07 -1.37 1.94
CA SER A 374 13.70 -1.76 2.31
C SER A 374 13.28 -1.12 3.64
N LEU A 375 14.17 -1.12 4.64
CA LEU A 375 13.93 -0.47 5.93
C LEU A 375 13.67 1.03 5.78
N ILE A 376 14.49 1.73 4.99
CA ILE A 376 14.30 3.16 4.70
C ILE A 376 12.95 3.39 4.02
N ASN A 377 12.61 2.58 3.02
CA ASN A 377 11.33 2.68 2.32
C ASN A 377 10.12 2.44 3.24
N GLU A 378 10.20 1.46 4.12
CA GLU A 378 9.16 1.22 5.14
C GLU A 378 9.05 2.36 6.13
N LEU A 379 10.19 2.90 6.59
CA LEU A 379 10.23 4.06 7.48
C LEU A 379 9.55 5.27 6.82
N MET A 380 9.85 5.55 5.55
CA MET A 380 9.23 6.66 4.81
C MET A 380 7.73 6.44 4.61
N LEU A 381 7.30 5.24 4.23
CA LEU A 381 5.88 4.92 4.07
C LEU A 381 5.13 5.12 5.39
N LYS A 382 5.66 4.60 6.49
CA LYS A 382 5.02 4.71 7.80
C LYS A 382 5.00 6.14 8.31
N ALA A 383 6.09 6.89 8.14
CA ALA A 383 6.14 8.32 8.45
C ALA A 383 5.06 9.08 7.67
N ALA A 384 4.90 8.77 6.37
CA ALA A 384 3.87 9.39 5.54
C ALA A 384 2.44 9.02 5.97
N THR A 385 2.18 7.76 6.32
CA THR A 385 0.85 7.34 6.79
C THR A 385 0.49 7.89 8.16
N ALA A 386 1.48 8.10 9.05
CA ALA A 386 1.22 8.60 10.38
C ALA A 386 0.67 10.03 10.42
N ARG A 387 0.99 10.84 9.40
CA ARG A 387 0.37 12.15 9.23
C ARG A 387 -1.15 12.04 9.09
N ILE A 388 -1.64 10.93 8.54
CA ILE A 388 -3.06 10.64 8.32
C ILE A 388 -3.69 9.91 9.53
N THR A 389 -2.99 8.95 10.16
CA THR A 389 -3.54 8.09 11.22
C THR A 389 -3.30 8.59 12.66
N GLY A 390 -2.34 9.49 12.88
CA GLY A 390 -2.00 10.06 14.19
C GLY A 390 -0.65 9.59 14.79
N SER A 391 -0.18 10.29 15.83
CA SER A 391 1.21 10.28 16.31
C SER A 391 1.62 9.19 17.32
N ALA A 392 0.73 8.26 17.68
CA ALA A 392 1.05 7.20 18.63
C ALA A 392 1.88 6.07 17.99
N GLU A 393 1.63 5.78 16.72
CA GLU A 393 2.31 4.72 15.96
C GLU A 393 3.72 5.14 15.51
N THR A 394 3.98 6.44 15.36
CA THR A 394 5.30 6.98 14.96
C THR A 394 6.36 6.86 16.03
N ARG A 395 6.01 7.07 17.31
CA ARG A 395 6.96 6.91 18.42
C ARG A 395 7.43 5.47 18.55
N ARG A 396 6.50 4.52 18.50
CA ARG A 396 6.82 3.09 18.53
C ARG A 396 7.68 2.66 17.34
N LEU A 397 7.44 3.25 16.17
CA LEU A 397 8.28 2.98 15.00
C LEU A 397 9.68 3.57 15.13
N ALA A 398 9.82 4.79 15.66
CA ALA A 398 11.13 5.39 15.91
C ALA A 398 11.97 4.55 16.89
N GLU A 399 11.33 3.96 17.91
CA GLU A 399 11.98 3.03 18.84
C GLU A 399 12.42 1.74 18.15
N LEU A 400 11.57 1.15 17.30
CA LEU A 400 11.92 -0.03 16.50
C LEU A 400 13.03 0.27 15.50
N LEU A 401 13.01 1.44 14.87
CA LEU A 401 14.07 1.89 13.97
C LEU A 401 15.41 1.95 14.72
N GLN A 402 15.45 2.56 15.90
CA GLN A 402 16.67 2.61 16.70
C GLN A 402 17.19 1.20 17.04
N GLN A 403 16.30 0.24 17.33
CA GLN A 403 16.70 -1.15 17.59
C GLN A 403 17.28 -1.84 16.35
N VAL A 404 16.68 -1.61 15.18
CA VAL A 404 17.15 -2.20 13.91
C VAL A 404 18.46 -1.55 13.47
N LEU A 405 18.64 -0.24 13.68
CA LEU A 405 19.89 0.45 13.32
C LEU A 405 21.10 -0.07 14.10
N VAL A 406 20.91 -0.54 15.33
CA VAL A 406 21.97 -1.24 16.08
C VAL A 406 22.44 -2.51 15.36
N GLN A 407 21.56 -3.20 14.63
CA GLN A 407 21.93 -4.39 13.84
C GLN A 407 22.75 -4.06 12.59
N PHE A 408 22.68 -2.80 12.11
CA PHE A 408 23.45 -2.28 10.98
C PHE A 408 24.66 -1.43 11.41
N ASP A 409 25.01 -1.46 12.70
CA ASP A 409 26.21 -0.77 13.19
C ASP A 409 27.46 -1.59 12.86
N LEU A 410 28.02 -1.32 11.68
CA LEU A 410 29.25 -1.95 11.21
C LEU A 410 30.45 -1.39 11.97
N ALA A 411 31.32 -2.28 12.43
CA ALA A 411 32.55 -1.90 13.12
C ALA A 411 33.44 -1.03 12.20
N PRO A 412 34.00 0.09 12.70
CA PRO A 412 34.75 1.04 11.88
C PRO A 412 35.97 0.42 11.21
N ASP A 413 36.68 -0.50 11.90
CA ASP A 413 37.81 -1.24 11.32
C ASP A 413 37.42 -2.09 10.10
N PHE A 414 36.25 -2.74 10.18
CA PHE A 414 35.74 -3.56 9.08
C PHE A 414 35.36 -2.70 7.87
N VAL A 415 34.73 -1.54 8.11
CA VAL A 415 34.42 -0.58 7.04
C VAL A 415 35.71 -0.07 6.41
N ARG A 416 36.70 0.30 7.22
CA ARG A 416 38.01 0.77 6.76
C ARG A 416 38.71 -0.25 5.86
N GLN A 417 38.68 -1.53 6.21
CA GLN A 417 39.22 -2.61 5.37
C GLN A 417 38.43 -2.75 4.07
N SER A 418 37.09 -2.68 4.14
CA SER A 418 36.22 -2.83 2.98
C SER A 418 36.41 -1.70 1.95
N ILE A 419 36.69 -0.48 2.40
CA ILE A 419 37.01 0.67 1.53
C ILE A 419 38.20 0.35 0.60
N GLN A 420 39.21 -0.38 1.11
CA GLN A 420 40.43 -0.70 0.35
C GLN A 420 40.15 -1.69 -0.81
N ALA A 421 39.11 -2.52 -0.66
CA ALA A 421 38.69 -3.49 -1.66
C ALA A 421 37.48 -3.03 -2.48
N ALA A 422 36.97 -1.83 -2.22
CA ALA A 422 35.74 -1.34 -2.82
C ALA A 422 35.88 -1.19 -4.33
N GLN A 423 34.91 -1.71 -5.07
CA GLN A 423 34.78 -1.51 -6.51
C GLN A 423 33.81 -0.37 -6.81
N PRO A 424 34.01 0.37 -7.93
CA PRO A 424 33.06 1.38 -8.37
C PRO A 424 31.73 0.76 -8.78
N ILE A 425 30.67 1.56 -8.69
CA ILE A 425 29.35 1.16 -9.17
C ILE A 425 29.17 1.76 -10.56
N GLU A 426 28.71 0.93 -11.49
CA GLU A 426 28.45 1.33 -12.87
C GLU A 426 27.34 2.39 -12.92
N GLU A 427 27.53 3.41 -13.75
CA GLU A 427 26.60 4.53 -13.90
C GLU A 427 25.18 4.08 -14.28
N THR A 428 25.09 3.04 -15.11
CA THR A 428 23.80 2.44 -15.52
C THR A 428 23.06 1.79 -14.35
N GLN A 429 23.79 1.21 -13.38
CA GLN A 429 23.19 0.61 -12.19
C GLN A 429 22.69 1.70 -11.23
N ILE A 430 23.47 2.77 -11.07
CA ILE A 430 23.09 3.94 -10.27
C ILE A 430 21.79 4.55 -10.82
N GLN A 431 21.74 4.82 -12.13
CA GLN A 431 20.55 5.37 -12.79
C GLN A 431 19.32 4.50 -12.58
N ARG A 432 19.46 3.19 -12.77
CA ARG A 432 18.37 2.23 -12.58
C ARG A 432 17.86 2.22 -11.13
N PHE A 433 18.77 2.31 -10.16
CA PHE A 433 18.40 2.37 -8.75
C PHE A 433 17.58 3.62 -8.43
N PHE A 434 18.03 4.80 -8.85
CA PHE A 434 17.31 6.04 -8.57
C PHE A 434 16.00 6.15 -9.35
N GLU A 435 15.92 5.59 -10.56
CA GLU A 435 14.65 5.48 -11.26
C GLU A 435 13.65 4.58 -10.50
N LEU A 436 14.11 3.46 -9.93
CA LEU A 436 13.29 2.61 -9.08
C LEU A 436 12.86 3.34 -7.80
N GLN A 437 13.75 4.08 -7.14
CA GLN A 437 13.42 4.86 -5.95
C GLN A 437 12.38 5.95 -6.24
N LYS A 438 12.50 6.63 -7.39
CA LYS A 438 11.52 7.62 -7.85
C LYS A 438 10.15 6.98 -8.09
N GLN A 439 10.10 5.80 -8.71
CA GLN A 439 8.86 5.04 -8.90
C GLN A 439 8.24 4.64 -7.55
N GLN A 440 9.04 4.14 -6.61
CA GLN A 440 8.58 3.77 -5.28
C GLN A 440 8.06 4.98 -4.50
N ALA A 441 8.74 6.13 -4.57
CA ALA A 441 8.28 7.37 -3.99
C ALA A 441 6.93 7.82 -4.54
N GLN A 442 6.74 7.72 -5.87
CA GLN A 442 5.44 8.03 -6.49
C GLN A 442 4.34 7.07 -6.00
N GLN A 443 4.61 5.76 -5.95
CA GLN A 443 3.64 4.77 -5.46
C GLN A 443 3.26 5.03 -4.00
N ARG A 444 4.21 5.40 -3.14
CA ARG A 444 3.91 5.79 -1.75
C ARG A 444 3.00 7.02 -1.71
N ARG A 445 3.29 8.05 -2.51
CA ARG A 445 2.45 9.26 -2.59
C ARG A 445 1.02 8.93 -3.00
N ASP A 446 0.86 8.13 -4.05
CA ASP A 446 -0.44 7.71 -4.55
C ASP A 446 -1.22 6.91 -3.49
N PHE A 447 -0.52 6.02 -2.77
CA PHE A 447 -1.10 5.25 -1.67
C PHE A 447 -1.58 6.14 -0.51
N VAL A 448 -0.74 7.08 -0.07
CA VAL A 448 -1.03 8.03 1.02
C VAL A 448 -2.22 8.92 0.65
N ILE A 449 -2.27 9.42 -0.60
CA ILE A 449 -3.42 10.18 -1.12
C ILE A 449 -4.70 9.32 -1.12
N GLY A 450 -4.59 8.06 -1.54
CA GLY A 450 -5.71 7.10 -1.52
C GLY A 450 -6.27 6.88 -0.12
N GLU A 451 -5.41 6.65 0.87
CA GLU A 451 -5.82 6.47 2.26
C GLU A 451 -6.43 7.75 2.86
N ALA A 452 -5.86 8.93 2.56
CA ALA A 452 -6.44 10.20 3.00
C ALA A 452 -7.86 10.39 2.47
N LYS A 453 -8.09 10.13 1.16
CA LYS A 453 -9.43 10.19 0.56
C LYS A 453 -10.39 9.21 1.24
N ARG A 454 -9.94 7.98 1.48
CA ARG A 454 -10.75 6.94 2.14
C ARG A 454 -11.13 7.32 3.56
N LEU A 455 -10.22 7.93 4.31
CA LEU A 455 -10.50 8.45 5.65
C LEU A 455 -11.55 9.56 5.62
N VAL A 456 -11.39 10.53 4.71
CA VAL A 456 -12.35 11.63 4.55
C VAL A 456 -13.74 11.12 4.17
N VAL A 457 -13.84 10.16 3.23
CA VAL A 457 -15.12 9.54 2.87
C VAL A 457 -15.76 8.86 4.07
N ARG A 458 -14.98 8.11 4.87
CA ARG A 458 -15.51 7.48 6.09
C ARG A 458 -16.01 8.51 7.10
N GLU A 459 -15.30 9.62 7.27
CA GLU A 459 -15.71 10.68 8.19
C GLU A 459 -17.00 11.35 7.68
N LEU A 460 -17.11 11.63 6.38
CA LEU A 460 -18.34 12.11 5.76
C LEU A 460 -19.51 11.13 5.96
N GLU A 461 -19.31 9.84 5.68
CA GLU A 461 -20.33 8.80 5.90
C GLU A 461 -20.75 8.73 7.37
N ARG A 462 -19.79 8.80 8.30
CA ARG A 462 -20.06 8.80 9.74
C ARG A 462 -20.86 10.02 10.17
N SER A 463 -20.45 11.22 9.75
CA SER A 463 -21.12 12.47 10.13
C SER A 463 -22.50 12.61 9.51
N THR A 464 -22.73 12.02 8.33
CA THR A 464 -24.03 12.01 7.64
C THR A 464 -24.92 10.83 8.04
N PHE A 465 -24.38 9.81 8.74
CA PHE A 465 -25.10 8.60 9.07
C PHE A 465 -26.40 8.89 9.83
N GLY A 466 -27.52 8.43 9.28
CA GLY A 466 -28.83 8.56 9.87
C GLY A 466 -29.42 9.97 9.82
N ARG A 467 -28.78 10.97 9.18
CA ARG A 467 -29.33 12.31 8.93
C ARG A 467 -30.09 12.37 7.61
N VAL A 468 -31.15 13.18 7.55
CA VAL A 468 -31.89 13.43 6.29
C VAL A 468 -31.39 14.74 5.71
N LEU A 469 -30.55 14.66 4.68
CA LEU A 469 -29.88 15.81 4.09
C LEU A 469 -30.42 16.11 2.68
N PRO A 470 -30.60 17.40 2.32
CA PRO A 470 -30.95 17.78 0.96
C PRO A 470 -29.87 17.38 -0.07
N ALA A 471 -30.29 17.08 -1.30
CA ALA A 471 -29.39 16.66 -2.37
C ALA A 471 -28.27 17.68 -2.68
N ALA A 472 -28.57 18.98 -2.57
CA ALA A 472 -27.58 20.04 -2.76
C ALA A 472 -26.47 20.02 -1.68
N ALA A 473 -26.80 19.65 -0.44
CA ALA A 473 -25.81 19.50 0.63
C ALA A 473 -24.90 18.30 0.42
N VAL A 474 -25.46 17.15 0.02
CA VAL A 474 -24.70 15.96 -0.34
C VAL A 474 -23.76 16.23 -1.52
N LYS A 475 -24.24 16.97 -2.54
CA LYS A 475 -23.41 17.39 -3.67
C LYS A 475 -22.24 18.27 -3.21
N PHE A 476 -22.50 19.31 -2.42
CA PHE A 476 -21.46 20.20 -1.88
C PHE A 476 -20.40 19.45 -1.07
N LEU A 477 -20.81 18.55 -0.18
CA LEU A 477 -19.92 17.76 0.64
C LEU A 477 -18.99 16.89 -0.22
N ASN A 478 -19.51 16.25 -1.27
CA ASN A 478 -18.72 15.38 -2.14
C ASN A 478 -17.84 16.14 -3.14
N SER A 479 -18.32 17.27 -3.69
CA SER A 479 -17.63 17.97 -4.78
C SER A 479 -16.66 19.04 -4.32
N SER A 480 -16.88 19.61 -3.13
CA SER A 480 -16.19 20.83 -2.68
C SER A 480 -15.56 20.63 -1.31
N TRP A 481 -16.35 20.19 -0.32
CA TRP A 481 -15.87 20.07 1.05
C TRP A 481 -14.93 18.86 1.26
N GLY A 482 -15.27 17.69 0.75
CA GLY A 482 -14.44 16.48 0.81
C GLY A 482 -13.05 16.64 0.18
N PRO A 483 -12.91 17.26 -1.01
CA PRO A 483 -11.62 17.59 -1.58
C PRO A 483 -10.80 18.59 -0.75
N LEU A 484 -11.41 19.66 -0.24
CA LEU A 484 -10.74 20.59 0.70
C LEU A 484 -10.26 19.83 1.93
N LEU A 485 -11.11 18.95 2.44
CA LEU A 485 -10.82 18.17 3.60
C LEU A 485 -9.59 17.27 3.36
N THR A 486 -9.60 16.50 2.28
CA THR A 486 -8.47 15.66 1.86
C THR A 486 -7.17 16.45 1.77
N ARG A 487 -7.22 17.66 1.21
CA ARG A 487 -6.04 18.51 1.06
C ARG A 487 -5.48 18.98 2.40
N ARG A 488 -6.33 19.47 3.30
CA ARG A 488 -5.91 19.87 4.66
C ARG A 488 -5.35 18.70 5.46
N LEU A 489 -5.95 17.52 5.33
CA LEU A 489 -5.45 16.30 5.96
C LEU A 489 -4.04 15.95 5.47
N LEU A 490 -3.79 16.03 4.16
CA LEU A 490 -2.47 15.76 3.58
C LEU A 490 -1.43 16.83 3.94
N GLN A 491 -1.84 18.10 4.05
CA GLN A 491 -0.94 19.21 4.34
C GLN A 491 -0.60 19.33 5.82
N TYR A 492 -1.59 19.22 6.70
CA TYR A 492 -1.45 19.51 8.14
C TYR A 492 -1.53 18.26 9.02
N GLY A 493 -2.16 17.19 8.54
CA GLY A 493 -2.38 15.95 9.29
C GLY A 493 -3.61 15.99 10.20
N ALA A 494 -4.00 14.81 10.68
CA ALA A 494 -5.26 14.60 11.42
C ALA A 494 -5.30 15.27 12.81
N ALA A 495 -4.13 15.49 13.43
CA ALA A 495 -4.04 16.08 14.76
C ALA A 495 -4.13 17.62 14.76
N HIS A 496 -3.92 18.25 13.61
CA HIS A 496 -3.74 19.70 13.49
C HIS A 496 -5.05 20.48 13.62
N ALA A 497 -4.94 21.72 14.11
CA ALA A 497 -6.09 22.60 14.35
C ALA A 497 -6.88 22.90 13.07
N GLU A 498 -6.18 23.18 11.96
CA GLU A 498 -6.80 23.47 10.65
C GLU A 498 -7.69 22.34 10.10
N TRP A 499 -7.30 21.10 10.34
CA TRP A 499 -8.07 19.92 9.95
C TRP A 499 -9.32 19.77 10.82
N LYS A 500 -9.14 19.88 12.15
CA LYS A 500 -10.24 19.80 13.12
C LYS A 500 -11.25 20.93 12.94
N ALA A 501 -10.79 22.15 12.68
CA ALA A 501 -11.66 23.30 12.42
C ALA A 501 -12.55 23.08 11.18
N ALA A 502 -11.99 22.49 10.11
CA ALA A 502 -12.77 22.16 8.91
C ALA A 502 -13.83 21.06 9.17
N LEU A 503 -13.55 20.11 10.07
CA LEU A 503 -14.53 19.13 10.53
C LEU A 503 -15.62 19.78 11.39
N THR A 504 -15.28 20.70 12.30
CA THR A 504 -16.26 21.42 13.12
C THR A 504 -17.22 22.24 12.25
N VAL A 505 -16.70 23.00 11.27
CA VAL A 505 -17.54 23.77 10.33
C VAL A 505 -18.47 22.85 9.52
N MET A 506 -18.01 21.62 9.20
CA MET A 506 -18.85 20.61 8.55
C MET A 506 -19.96 20.11 9.47
N GLU A 507 -19.66 19.83 10.73
CA GLU A 507 -20.63 19.40 11.73
C GLU A 507 -21.69 20.48 11.96
N ASP A 508 -21.28 21.75 12.10
CA ASP A 508 -22.19 22.90 12.20
C ASP A 508 -23.15 22.98 10.99
N LEU A 509 -22.63 22.76 9.77
CA LEU A 509 -23.43 22.68 8.55
C LEU A 509 -24.43 21.52 8.59
N LEU A 510 -24.00 20.34 9.03
CA LEU A 510 -24.86 19.18 9.11
C LEU A 510 -25.93 19.32 10.20
N ASP A 511 -25.64 20.01 11.30
CA ASP A 511 -26.58 20.29 12.40
C ASP A 511 -27.64 21.33 12.01
N GLN A 512 -27.27 22.31 11.19
CA GLN A 512 -28.23 23.27 10.62
C GLN A 512 -29.15 22.65 9.54
N LEU A 513 -28.68 21.60 8.87
CA LEU A 513 -29.40 20.94 7.77
C LEU A 513 -30.12 19.64 8.16
N ASP A 514 -29.97 19.14 9.40
CA ASP A 514 -30.70 17.94 9.83
C ASP A 514 -32.20 18.25 9.93
N GLY A 515 -32.99 17.69 9.02
CA GLY A 515 -34.44 17.88 8.94
C GLY A 515 -35.25 17.39 10.16
N ARG A 516 -34.58 16.86 11.20
CA ARG A 516 -35.19 16.54 12.50
C ARG A 516 -35.20 17.71 13.49
N ARG A 517 -34.51 18.81 13.19
CA ARG A 517 -34.53 20.05 13.98
C ARG A 517 -35.82 20.83 13.71
N LYS A 518 -36.47 21.34 14.75
CA LYS A 518 -37.48 22.42 14.61
C LYS A 518 -36.73 23.72 14.35
N ILE A 519 -37.03 24.37 13.24
CA ILE A 519 -36.37 25.61 12.82
C ILE A 519 -37.14 26.78 13.41
N ASP A 520 -36.45 27.66 14.13
CA ASP A 520 -36.96 28.96 14.57
C ASP A 520 -36.36 30.06 13.68
N THR A 521 -37.15 31.09 13.36
CA THR A 521 -36.78 32.20 12.46
C THR A 521 -35.56 33.04 12.90
N GLU A 522 -35.00 32.80 14.08
CA GLU A 522 -33.86 33.52 14.64
C GLU A 522 -32.48 33.03 14.12
N ASP A 523 -32.43 31.89 13.42
CA ASP A 523 -31.17 31.23 12.98
C ASP A 523 -30.56 31.77 11.66
N LEU A 524 -31.24 32.70 10.97
CA LEU A 524 -30.80 33.26 9.67
C LEU A 524 -29.43 33.98 9.69
N PRO A 525 -29.06 34.78 10.72
CA PRO A 525 -27.76 35.41 10.81
C PRO A 525 -26.63 34.39 10.98
N GLU A 526 -26.87 33.32 11.74
CA GLU A 526 -25.91 32.25 11.98
C GLU A 526 -25.67 31.43 10.71
N TRP A 527 -26.74 31.13 9.95
CA TRP A 527 -26.64 30.48 8.64
C TRP A 527 -25.79 31.26 7.64
N ARG A 528 -25.99 32.58 7.55
CA ARG A 528 -25.18 33.44 6.67
C ARG A 528 -23.71 33.47 7.08
N LYS A 529 -23.44 33.53 8.40
CA LYS A 529 -22.09 33.49 8.94
C LYS A 529 -21.40 32.16 8.62
N LEU A 530 -22.13 31.04 8.71
CA LEU A 530 -21.63 29.72 8.34
C LEU A 530 -21.28 29.64 6.85
N LEU A 531 -22.17 30.09 5.96
CA LEU A 531 -21.88 30.13 4.51
C LEU A 531 -20.66 31.01 4.18
N ALA A 532 -20.49 32.14 4.86
CA ALA A 532 -19.30 32.97 4.71
C ALA A 532 -18.03 32.22 5.17
N SER A 533 -18.09 31.49 6.29
CA SER A 533 -16.95 30.69 6.78
C SER A 533 -16.57 29.56 5.80
N LEU A 534 -17.55 28.90 5.19
CA LEU A 534 -17.34 27.88 4.14
C LEU A 534 -16.67 28.50 2.90
N ALA A 535 -17.14 29.69 2.48
CA ALA A 535 -16.57 30.41 1.33
C ALA A 535 -15.11 30.79 1.57
N GLU A 536 -14.80 31.35 2.73
CA GLU A 536 -13.44 31.75 3.10
C GLU A 536 -12.51 30.54 3.22
N ALA A 537 -12.99 29.42 3.78
CA ALA A 537 -12.21 28.18 3.83
C ALA A 537 -11.87 27.63 2.44
N LEU A 538 -12.81 27.68 1.48
CA LEU A 538 -12.57 27.23 0.10
C LEU A 538 -11.60 28.16 -0.66
N LYS A 539 -11.72 29.48 -0.46
CA LYS A 539 -10.81 30.47 -1.05
C LYS A 539 -9.40 30.37 -0.48
N ALA A 540 -9.26 30.18 0.83
CA ALA A 540 -7.96 29.99 1.49
C ALA A 540 -7.20 28.78 0.91
N GLU A 541 -7.94 27.77 0.44
CA GLU A 541 -7.38 26.59 -0.22
C GLU A 541 -7.13 26.82 -1.74
N GLY A 542 -7.33 28.03 -2.25
CA GLY A 542 -7.07 28.40 -3.64
C GLY A 542 -8.17 28.03 -4.63
N MET A 543 -9.41 27.82 -4.18
CA MET A 543 -10.55 27.69 -5.10
C MET A 543 -10.96 29.06 -5.66
N GLU A 544 -11.11 29.16 -6.98
CA GLU A 544 -11.53 30.38 -7.68
C GLU A 544 -12.89 30.90 -7.18
N SER A 545 -13.04 32.22 -7.08
CA SER A 545 -14.24 32.85 -6.49
C SER A 545 -15.54 32.46 -7.21
N GLU A 546 -15.50 32.27 -8.53
CA GLU A 546 -16.64 31.82 -9.33
C GLU A 546 -17.07 30.39 -8.96
N ARG A 547 -16.10 29.49 -8.80
CA ARG A 547 -16.35 28.09 -8.42
C ARG A 547 -16.79 27.95 -6.96
N VAL A 548 -16.34 28.83 -6.08
CA VAL A 548 -16.85 28.92 -4.70
C VAL A 548 -18.32 29.37 -4.71
N ALA A 549 -18.67 30.37 -5.51
CA ALA A 549 -20.06 30.82 -5.64
C ALA A 549 -20.96 29.70 -6.19
N GLU A 550 -20.52 28.98 -7.21
CA GLU A 550 -21.26 27.84 -7.78
C GLU A 550 -21.45 26.70 -6.78
N ALA A 551 -20.41 26.39 -5.99
CA ALA A 551 -20.48 25.37 -4.94
C ALA A 551 -21.50 25.73 -3.85
N LEU A 552 -21.58 27.01 -3.47
CA LEU A 552 -22.46 27.50 -2.41
C LEU A 552 -23.89 27.83 -2.89
N ALA A 553 -24.11 28.05 -4.18
CA ALA A 553 -25.42 28.40 -4.73
C ALA A 553 -26.51 27.40 -4.33
N GLY A 554 -26.20 26.10 -4.40
CA GLY A 554 -27.12 25.05 -3.97
C GLY A 554 -27.47 25.12 -2.48
N LEU A 555 -26.51 25.48 -1.62
CA LEU A 555 -26.75 25.65 -0.17
C LEU A 555 -27.53 26.94 0.13
N GLN A 556 -27.28 28.03 -0.60
CA GLN A 556 -27.98 29.31 -0.40
C GLN A 556 -29.49 29.20 -0.67
N THR A 557 -29.90 28.29 -1.57
CA THR A 557 -31.32 28.00 -1.83
C THR A 557 -31.98 27.15 -0.74
N LEU A 558 -31.19 26.45 0.07
CA LEU A 558 -31.62 25.72 1.25
C LEU A 558 -31.66 26.69 2.43
N THR A 559 -32.52 27.69 2.38
CA THR A 559 -32.83 28.44 3.62
C THR A 559 -33.50 27.49 4.59
N PRO A 560 -33.06 27.39 5.85
CA PRO A 560 -33.88 26.75 6.88
C PRO A 560 -35.21 27.53 6.93
N ALA A 561 -36.32 26.80 6.73
CA ALA A 561 -37.67 27.36 6.63
C ALA A 561 -38.26 27.69 8.00
#